data_AF-A0A956CA24-F1
#
_entry.id   AF-A0A956CA24-F1
#
_cell.length_a   1.000
_cell.length_b   1.000
_cell.length_c   1.000
_cell.angle_alpha   90.00
_cell.angle_beta   90.00
_cell.angle_gamma   90.00
#
_symmetry.space_group_name_H-M   'P 1'
#
loop_
_entity.id
_entity.type
_entity.pdbx_description
1 polymer ?
#
loop_
_entity_poly.entity_id
_entity_poly.type
_entity_poly.pdbx_seq_one_letter_code
_entity_poly.pdbx_strand_id
1 'polypeptide(L)'
;MIVVSQWWIRQAAAMLPFRGSLLALALVGCATTPQTPAAAPLTPPPAPPPSAQAPPAPPPRGVPPAPERCRVFGDRKPGVAPECAEPAAARSKLLAALTTADASARDQSLVTLEACAGLPGGVVRALRAELAPPECGDVLVEPLLAAPPTGLRADVRDALTGLSLAARAHRLVRTPPQLAPPHDKERVQEFVKTTLFEWITDQAHAVHAIGVKGAALSGYGKGVVAVEAGLADLRFVDVARGAPIPDEMAKDQELSEAYYGSLDEALEPRKTRGRDAALVGLGALSSVGVLEDPRVNRARSLLSKLYAGRRIDALDDLLLPPLPPSSPKTVEQRLAHELPTFYAEILLSELDPRDPENLRPLLDRGLPPFARTRLEQGPKASAGLFARGLFELGRRYWLAKAFQETTTVAKKDKLLAALGQVLSKGPDNAAAMMLRGPTLPKLDVAPLDKLAAQPFATYDAARILEVAHPANAGADFWRDVAKRYERAAKQLEAAKLPQAKDATAAAKAATDTANALSSEAAADATQSAAGK
;
A
#
# COMPACT_ATOMS: atom_id res chain seq x y z
N MET A 1 38.72 -3.52 -12.00
CA MET A 1 37.30 -3.11 -11.91
C MET A 1 36.46 -4.04 -11.03
N ILE A 2 36.75 -5.35 -10.97
CA ILE A 2 36.16 -6.32 -10.02
C ILE A 2 36.19 -5.83 -8.55
N VAL A 3 37.27 -5.15 -8.14
CA VAL A 3 37.40 -4.57 -6.78
C VAL A 3 36.39 -3.45 -6.51
N VAL A 4 35.95 -2.68 -7.52
CA VAL A 4 35.02 -1.56 -7.34
C VAL A 4 33.59 -2.06 -7.14
N SER A 5 33.19 -3.10 -7.87
CA SER A 5 31.89 -3.77 -7.69
C SER A 5 31.79 -4.45 -6.32
N GLN A 6 32.81 -5.24 -5.93
CA GLN A 6 32.83 -5.88 -4.60
C GLN A 6 32.96 -4.86 -3.45
N TRP A 7 33.64 -3.74 -3.66
CA TRP A 7 33.70 -2.64 -2.69
C TRP A 7 32.33 -1.96 -2.52
N TRP A 8 31.58 -1.75 -3.60
CA TRP A 8 30.22 -1.19 -3.55
C TRP A 8 29.26 -2.08 -2.76
N ILE A 9 29.30 -3.40 -3.00
CA ILE A 9 28.54 -4.41 -2.27
C ILE A 9 28.92 -4.44 -0.79
N ARG A 10 30.23 -4.46 -0.46
CA ARG A 10 30.71 -4.47 0.93
C ARG A 10 30.37 -3.19 1.69
N GLN A 11 30.40 -2.03 1.03
CA GLN A 11 30.03 -0.75 1.62
C GLN A 11 28.51 -0.63 1.84
N ALA A 12 27.70 -1.10 0.89
CA ALA A 12 26.24 -1.14 1.05
C ALA A 12 25.82 -2.03 2.23
N ALA A 13 26.54 -3.13 2.48
CA ALA A 13 26.35 -4.00 3.66
C ALA A 13 26.90 -3.38 4.97
N ALA A 14 28.02 -2.65 4.92
CA ALA A 14 28.65 -2.04 6.09
C ALA A 14 27.95 -0.80 6.66
N MET A 15 27.03 -0.19 5.91
CA MET A 15 26.25 0.99 6.34
C MET A 15 25.05 0.69 7.25
N LEU A 16 24.92 -0.54 7.76
CA LEU A 16 23.90 -0.88 8.76
C LEU A 16 24.38 -0.46 10.16
N PRO A 17 23.72 0.50 10.84
CA PRO A 17 23.93 0.64 12.28
C PRO A 17 23.25 -0.54 12.99
N PHE A 18 23.96 -1.67 13.06
CA PHE A 18 23.63 -2.78 13.94
C PHE A 18 24.05 -2.40 15.36
N ARG A 19 23.15 -1.81 16.14
CA ARG A 19 23.17 -1.93 17.61
C ARG A 19 22.15 -2.99 17.99
N GLY A 20 22.54 -4.25 17.80
CA GLY A 20 21.99 -5.35 18.57
C GLY A 20 22.50 -5.23 20.00
N SER A 21 21.61 -5.00 20.95
CA SER A 21 21.92 -5.19 22.36
C SER A 21 22.06 -6.69 22.62
N LEU A 22 23.32 -7.13 22.76
CA LEU A 22 23.71 -8.36 23.41
C LEU A 22 23.22 -8.34 24.86
N LEU A 23 22.42 -9.33 25.24
CA LEU A 23 22.33 -9.79 26.62
C LEU A 23 22.44 -11.31 26.59
N ALA A 24 23.67 -11.78 26.79
CA ALA A 24 24.00 -13.16 27.09
C ALA A 24 24.84 -13.15 28.36
N LEU A 25 24.33 -13.77 29.43
CA LEU A 25 25.02 -14.76 30.25
C LEU A 25 24.13 -15.21 31.41
N ALA A 26 23.70 -16.48 31.40
CA ALA A 26 24.05 -17.46 32.44
C ALA A 26 23.23 -18.75 32.20
N LEU A 27 23.95 -19.82 31.86
CA LEU A 27 23.48 -21.20 31.85
C LEU A 27 23.51 -21.74 33.29
N VAL A 28 22.35 -22.14 33.83
CA VAL A 28 22.22 -23.26 34.78
C VAL A 28 20.93 -23.99 34.43
N GLY A 29 21.03 -25.30 34.18
CA GLY A 29 19.97 -26.12 33.62
C GLY A 29 18.86 -26.51 34.61
N CYS A 30 17.66 -26.66 34.06
CA CYS A 30 16.66 -27.66 34.46
C CYS A 30 15.67 -27.81 33.29
N ALA A 31 15.38 -29.05 32.90
CA ALA A 31 14.44 -29.38 31.85
C ALA A 31 13.00 -29.06 32.31
N THR A 32 12.37 -28.07 31.68
CA THR A 32 10.93 -27.83 31.75
C THR A 32 10.39 -27.59 30.35
N THR A 33 9.31 -28.29 30.02
CA THR A 33 8.52 -28.18 28.79
C THR A 33 8.17 -26.71 28.47
N PRO A 34 8.24 -26.26 27.21
CA PRO A 34 7.92 -24.88 26.86
C PRO A 34 6.40 -24.67 26.97
N GLN A 35 5.98 -23.99 28.04
CA GLN A 35 4.69 -23.35 28.11
C GLN A 35 4.69 -22.15 27.15
N THR A 36 3.83 -22.20 26.14
CA THR A 36 3.47 -21.05 25.31
C THR A 36 2.98 -19.92 26.23
N PRO A 37 3.63 -18.75 26.27
CA PRO A 37 3.12 -17.63 27.06
C PRO A 37 1.78 -17.20 26.46
N ALA A 38 0.74 -17.19 27.29
CA ALA A 38 -0.53 -16.57 26.94
C ALA A 38 -0.27 -15.11 26.55
N ALA A 39 -0.76 -14.71 25.37
CA ALA A 39 -0.65 -13.34 24.88
C ALA A 39 -1.26 -12.38 25.90
N ALA A 40 -0.41 -11.56 26.53
CA ALA A 40 -0.88 -10.45 27.34
C ALA A 40 -1.66 -9.48 26.42
N PRO A 41 -2.82 -8.95 26.87
CA PRO A 41 -3.55 -7.94 26.12
C PRO A 41 -2.63 -6.72 25.93
N LEU A 42 -2.32 -6.40 24.68
CA LEU A 42 -1.62 -5.17 24.31
C LEU A 42 -2.55 -4.00 24.64
N THR A 43 -2.40 -3.43 25.83
CA THR A 43 -2.91 -2.08 26.10
C THR A 43 -2.17 -1.12 25.16
N PRO A 44 -2.88 -0.28 24.38
CA PRO A 44 -2.23 0.72 23.56
C PRO A 44 -1.40 1.63 24.48
N PRO A 45 -0.16 1.97 24.11
CA PRO A 45 0.65 2.88 24.90
C PRO A 45 -0.10 4.22 25.06
N PRO A 46 -0.02 4.87 26.24
CA PRO A 46 -0.65 6.16 26.45
C PRO A 46 -0.17 7.16 25.39
N ALA A 47 -1.11 7.90 24.82
CA ALA A 47 -0.79 8.92 23.82
C ALA A 47 0.23 9.91 24.40
N PRO A 48 1.30 10.25 23.66
CA PRO A 48 2.28 11.22 24.14
C PRO A 48 1.60 12.58 24.41
N PRO A 49 2.04 13.32 25.44
CA PRO A 49 1.51 14.64 25.73
C PRO A 49 1.71 15.58 24.52
N PRO A 50 0.78 16.52 24.27
CA PRO A 50 0.89 17.46 23.17
C PRO A 50 2.16 18.30 23.33
N SER A 51 3.16 18.03 22.50
CA SER A 51 4.42 18.77 22.51
C SER A 51 4.19 20.22 22.09
N ALA A 52 4.80 21.16 22.82
CA ALA A 52 4.83 22.57 22.44
C ALA A 52 5.39 22.70 21.01
N GLN A 53 4.67 23.46 20.19
CA GLN A 53 4.76 23.44 18.73
C GLN A 53 6.09 24.05 18.25
N ALA A 54 7.04 23.22 17.86
CA ALA A 54 8.23 23.67 17.17
C ALA A 54 7.90 23.97 15.69
N PRO A 55 8.49 25.01 15.07
CA PRO A 55 8.36 25.26 13.65
C PRO A 55 8.82 24.03 12.83
N PRO A 56 8.35 23.89 11.58
CA PRO A 56 8.71 22.76 10.74
C PRO A 56 10.24 22.67 10.62
N ALA A 57 10.80 21.55 11.08
CA ALA A 57 12.23 21.34 11.05
C ALA A 57 12.74 21.35 9.59
N PRO A 58 13.95 21.89 9.34
CA PRO A 58 14.53 21.91 8.02
C PRO A 58 14.59 20.49 7.42
N PRO A 59 14.57 20.38 6.08
CA PRO A 59 14.72 19.08 5.43
C PRO A 59 16.05 18.43 5.85
N PRO A 60 16.06 17.11 6.12
CA PRO A 60 17.30 16.39 6.34
C PRO A 60 18.30 16.61 5.18
N ARG A 61 19.59 16.59 5.49
CA ARG A 61 20.64 16.57 4.47
C ARG A 61 20.37 15.44 3.47
N GLY A 62 20.56 15.72 2.19
CA GLY A 62 20.33 14.76 1.10
C GLY A 62 18.96 14.84 0.45
N VAL A 63 17.96 15.49 1.06
CA VAL A 63 16.67 15.73 0.40
C VAL A 63 16.84 16.73 -0.74
N PRO A 64 16.56 16.38 -2.00
CA PRO A 64 16.59 17.34 -3.09
C PRO A 64 15.55 18.46 -2.88
N PRO A 65 15.84 19.69 -3.31
CA PRO A 65 14.85 20.77 -3.26
C PRO A 65 13.61 20.39 -4.07
N ALA A 66 12.47 21.01 -3.74
CA ALA A 66 11.29 20.88 -4.57
C ALA A 66 11.60 21.41 -5.99
N PRO A 67 11.16 20.71 -7.06
CA PRO A 67 11.35 21.20 -8.42
C PRO A 67 10.76 22.61 -8.61
N GLU A 68 11.35 23.39 -9.51
CA GLU A 68 10.91 24.77 -9.79
C GLU A 68 9.42 24.86 -10.12
N ARG A 69 8.88 23.86 -10.82
CA ARG A 69 7.45 23.76 -11.13
C ARG A 69 6.54 23.75 -9.90
N CYS A 70 7.05 23.41 -8.71
CA CYS A 70 6.27 23.44 -7.48
C CYS A 70 5.98 24.86 -6.98
N ARG A 71 6.79 25.87 -7.39
CA ARG A 71 6.58 27.27 -6.99
C ARG A 71 5.22 27.81 -7.40
N VAL A 72 4.70 27.39 -8.56
CA VAL A 72 3.37 27.78 -9.03
C VAL A 72 2.25 27.39 -8.06
N PHE A 73 2.46 26.39 -7.19
CA PHE A 73 1.48 26.00 -6.18
C PHE A 73 1.67 26.80 -4.88
N GLY A 74 2.92 27.01 -4.46
CA GLY A 74 3.26 27.75 -3.24
C GLY A 74 2.96 29.24 -3.33
N ASP A 75 3.25 29.87 -4.48
CA ASP A 75 3.20 31.31 -4.66
C ASP A 75 1.81 31.83 -5.05
N ARG A 76 0.84 30.92 -5.24
CA ARG A 76 -0.53 31.30 -5.58
C ARG A 76 -1.15 32.13 -4.50
N LYS A 77 -1.57 33.33 -4.89
CA LYS A 77 -2.34 34.22 -4.05
C LYS A 77 -3.82 33.83 -4.09
N PRO A 78 -4.53 33.93 -2.94
CA PRO A 78 -5.97 33.78 -2.94
C PRO A 78 -6.59 34.84 -3.85
N GLY A 79 -7.63 34.44 -4.58
CA GLY A 79 -8.49 35.38 -5.28
C GLY A 79 -9.39 36.15 -4.30
N VAL A 80 -10.44 36.77 -4.82
CA VAL A 80 -11.49 37.37 -3.99
C VAL A 80 -12.13 36.27 -3.14
N ALA A 81 -12.12 36.46 -1.81
CA ALA A 81 -12.72 35.51 -0.88
C ALA A 81 -14.20 35.32 -1.22
N PRO A 82 -14.67 34.08 -1.43
CA PRO A 82 -16.06 33.84 -1.76
C PRO A 82 -16.92 33.93 -0.50
N GLU A 83 -18.22 34.17 -0.68
CA GLU A 83 -19.19 34.04 0.40
C GLU A 83 -19.36 32.55 0.76
N CYS A 84 -18.73 32.13 1.85
CA CYS A 84 -18.67 30.74 2.31
C CYS A 84 -18.52 30.62 3.84
N ALA A 85 -19.18 31.50 4.58
CA ALA A 85 -19.22 31.43 6.04
C ALA A 85 -19.97 30.18 6.54
N GLU A 86 -21.05 29.80 5.84
CA GLU A 86 -21.86 28.64 6.19
C GLU A 86 -21.30 27.33 5.59
N PRO A 87 -21.29 26.21 6.35
CA PRO A 87 -20.74 24.94 5.87
C PRO A 87 -21.32 24.45 4.55
N ALA A 88 -22.63 24.59 4.33
CA ALA A 88 -23.29 24.14 3.09
C ALA A 88 -22.84 24.95 1.86
N ALA A 89 -22.69 26.28 2.00
CA ALA A 89 -22.19 27.15 0.94
C ALA A 89 -20.72 26.83 0.64
N ALA A 90 -19.91 26.68 1.69
CA ALA A 90 -18.51 26.27 1.60
C ALA A 90 -18.33 24.93 0.86
N ARG A 91 -19.12 23.90 1.21
CA ARG A 91 -19.11 22.59 0.53
C ARG A 91 -19.49 22.69 -0.95
N SER A 92 -20.47 23.52 -1.28
CA SER A 92 -20.89 23.73 -2.67
C SER A 92 -19.76 24.33 -3.51
N LYS A 93 -19.03 25.31 -2.95
CA LYS A 93 -17.85 25.90 -3.61
C LYS A 93 -16.68 24.91 -3.68
N LEU A 94 -16.46 24.11 -2.63
CA LEU A 94 -15.45 23.05 -2.64
C LEU A 94 -15.72 22.02 -3.73
N LEU A 95 -16.97 21.58 -3.88
CA LEU A 95 -17.35 20.65 -4.95
C LEU A 95 -17.03 21.23 -6.32
N ALA A 96 -17.40 22.49 -6.58
CA ALA A 96 -17.10 23.15 -7.85
C ALA A 96 -15.59 23.23 -8.14
N ALA A 97 -14.77 23.46 -7.11
CA ALA A 97 -13.32 23.43 -7.26
C ALA A 97 -12.83 22.00 -7.59
N LEU A 98 -13.28 20.99 -6.85
CA LEU A 98 -12.83 19.60 -7.03
C LEU A 98 -13.21 19.00 -8.39
N THR A 99 -14.37 19.37 -8.94
CA THR A 99 -14.82 18.91 -10.26
C THR A 99 -14.19 19.68 -11.43
N THR A 100 -13.34 20.67 -11.14
CA THR A 100 -12.56 21.37 -12.19
C THR A 100 -11.49 20.43 -12.75
N ALA A 101 -11.57 20.14 -14.05
CA ALA A 101 -10.69 19.18 -14.72
C ALA A 101 -9.21 19.64 -14.75
N ASP A 102 -8.98 20.90 -15.10
CA ASP A 102 -7.62 21.46 -15.15
C ASP A 102 -7.02 21.60 -13.74
N ALA A 103 -5.86 20.99 -13.53
CA ALA A 103 -5.22 20.93 -12.21
C ALA A 103 -4.80 22.32 -11.71
N SER A 104 -4.38 23.22 -12.61
CA SER A 104 -3.94 24.57 -12.27
C SER A 104 -5.13 25.45 -11.85
N ALA A 105 -6.23 25.41 -12.60
CA ALA A 105 -7.47 26.11 -12.28
C ALA A 105 -8.14 25.55 -11.02
N ARG A 106 -8.11 24.23 -10.83
CA ARG A 106 -8.56 23.59 -9.59
C ARG A 106 -7.78 24.10 -8.39
N ASP A 107 -6.45 24.11 -8.43
CA ASP A 107 -5.64 24.62 -7.32
C ASP A 107 -5.91 26.11 -7.07
N GLN A 108 -6.04 26.94 -8.11
CA GLN A 108 -6.41 28.36 -7.96
C GLN A 108 -7.73 28.54 -7.21
N SER A 109 -8.72 27.71 -7.54
CA SER A 109 -10.03 27.73 -6.90
C SER A 109 -9.92 27.31 -5.44
N LEU A 110 -9.14 26.26 -5.14
CA LEU A 110 -8.89 25.79 -3.78
C LEU A 110 -8.14 26.83 -2.92
N VAL A 111 -7.12 27.54 -3.44
CA VAL A 111 -6.43 28.60 -2.68
C VAL A 111 -7.43 29.63 -2.14
N THR A 112 -8.40 29.99 -2.96
CA THR A 112 -9.42 31.00 -2.64
C THR A 112 -10.37 30.51 -1.54
N LEU A 113 -10.56 29.18 -1.41
CA LEU A 113 -11.38 28.57 -0.36
C LEU A 113 -10.67 28.39 0.98
N GLU A 114 -9.35 28.63 1.07
CA GLU A 114 -8.63 28.55 2.35
C GLU A 114 -9.13 29.57 3.39
N ALA A 115 -9.73 30.68 2.93
CA ALA A 115 -10.32 31.71 3.78
C ALA A 115 -11.78 31.41 4.18
N CYS A 116 -12.39 30.32 3.70
CA CYS A 116 -13.78 30.00 4.00
C CYS A 116 -13.97 29.58 5.46
N ALA A 117 -14.68 30.39 6.25
CA ALA A 117 -15.01 30.08 7.64
C ALA A 117 -15.91 28.83 7.79
N GLY A 118 -16.67 28.48 6.75
CA GLY A 118 -17.49 27.26 6.73
C GLY A 118 -16.72 25.96 6.52
N LEU A 119 -15.38 26.01 6.32
CA LEU A 119 -14.51 24.85 6.21
C LEU A 119 -13.56 24.76 7.40
N PRO A 120 -13.27 23.55 7.94
CA PRO A 120 -12.30 23.41 9.00
C PRO A 120 -10.90 23.88 8.57
N GLY A 121 -10.22 24.62 9.45
CA GLY A 121 -8.90 25.18 9.18
C GLY A 121 -7.89 24.13 8.73
N GLY A 122 -7.13 24.45 7.68
CA GLY A 122 -6.08 23.59 7.13
C GLY A 122 -6.55 22.48 6.19
N VAL A 123 -7.84 22.12 6.17
CA VAL A 123 -8.36 21.03 5.30
C VAL A 123 -8.16 21.34 3.82
N VAL A 124 -8.48 22.56 3.40
CA VAL A 124 -8.29 22.97 1.99
C VAL A 124 -6.81 22.96 1.62
N ARG A 125 -5.91 23.42 2.50
CA ARG A 125 -4.46 23.36 2.26
C ARG A 125 -3.96 21.92 2.12
N ALA A 126 -4.47 21.01 2.95
CA ALA A 126 -4.14 19.59 2.88
C ALA A 126 -4.65 18.96 1.58
N LEU A 127 -5.87 19.28 1.15
CA LEU A 127 -6.42 18.86 -0.15
C LEU A 127 -5.61 19.40 -1.34
N ARG A 128 -5.14 20.65 -1.28
CA ARG A 128 -4.23 21.20 -2.30
C ARG A 128 -2.95 20.38 -2.39
N ALA A 129 -2.34 20.08 -1.25
CA ALA A 129 -1.11 19.27 -1.20
C ALA A 129 -1.34 17.82 -1.67
N GLU A 130 -2.52 17.26 -1.41
CA GLU A 130 -2.94 15.94 -1.87
C GLU A 130 -3.14 15.86 -3.39
N LEU A 131 -3.69 16.92 -4.00
CA LEU A 131 -4.01 16.98 -5.43
C LEU A 131 -2.89 17.54 -6.30
N ALA A 132 -1.88 18.18 -5.71
CA ALA A 132 -0.68 18.63 -6.39
C ALA A 132 0.23 17.44 -6.77
N PRO A 133 1.23 17.63 -7.66
CA PRO A 133 2.26 16.62 -7.87
C PRO A 133 2.88 16.16 -6.54
N PRO A 134 3.11 14.86 -6.30
CA PRO A 134 3.52 14.33 -5.00
C PRO A 134 4.76 15.01 -4.40
N GLU A 135 5.69 15.42 -5.24
CA GLU A 135 6.92 16.13 -4.83
C GLU A 135 6.73 17.60 -4.44
N CYS A 136 5.52 18.17 -4.51
CA CYS A 136 5.25 19.58 -4.21
C CYS A 136 4.55 19.82 -2.86
N GLY A 137 4.18 18.76 -2.14
CA GLY A 137 3.36 18.88 -0.94
C GLY A 137 3.99 19.73 0.18
N ASP A 138 5.32 19.70 0.33
CA ASP A 138 6.02 20.48 1.34
C ASP A 138 6.03 21.99 1.06
N VAL A 139 6.19 22.38 -0.20
CA VAL A 139 6.07 23.80 -0.63
C VAL A 139 4.71 24.38 -0.26
N LEU A 140 3.66 23.58 -0.41
CA LEU A 140 2.30 23.99 -0.03
C LEU A 140 2.13 24.04 1.48
N VAL A 141 2.58 23.03 2.20
CA VAL A 141 2.19 22.85 3.61
C VAL A 141 3.06 23.63 4.59
N GLU A 142 4.36 23.77 4.34
CA GLU A 142 5.31 24.34 5.31
C GLU A 142 4.94 25.76 5.78
N PRO A 143 4.50 26.70 4.91
CA PRO A 143 4.11 28.03 5.37
C PRO A 143 2.97 27.99 6.41
N LEU A 144 2.00 27.07 6.24
CA LEU A 144 0.90 26.92 7.20
C LEU A 144 1.39 26.26 8.48
N LEU A 145 2.27 25.25 8.42
CA LEU A 145 2.82 24.63 9.63
C LEU A 145 3.74 25.56 10.43
N ALA A 146 4.40 26.52 9.78
CA ALA A 146 5.20 27.54 10.44
C ALA A 146 4.35 28.58 11.19
N ALA A 147 3.14 28.85 10.71
CA ALA A 147 2.18 29.76 11.33
C ALA A 147 0.77 29.13 11.33
N PRO A 148 0.53 28.10 12.17
CA PRO A 148 -0.71 27.35 12.14
C PRO A 148 -1.89 28.22 12.58
N PRO A 149 -3.07 28.12 11.92
CA PRO A 149 -4.24 28.84 12.35
C PRO A 149 -4.72 28.36 13.72
N THR A 150 -5.34 29.26 14.48
CA THR A 150 -5.97 28.93 15.76
C THR A 150 -7.01 27.84 15.57
N GLY A 151 -7.01 26.83 16.44
CA GLY A 151 -7.97 25.72 16.38
C GLY A 151 -7.69 24.68 15.29
N LEU A 152 -6.49 24.69 14.66
CA LEU A 152 -6.08 23.62 13.75
C LEU A 152 -6.16 22.26 14.47
N ARG A 153 -7.05 21.39 13.96
CA ARG A 153 -7.24 20.04 14.51
C ARG A 153 -5.96 19.21 14.43
N ALA A 154 -5.74 18.35 15.42
CA ALA A 154 -4.53 17.53 15.51
C ALA A 154 -4.40 16.54 14.33
N ASP A 155 -5.50 15.91 13.92
CA ASP A 155 -5.54 15.00 12.78
C ASP A 155 -5.20 15.68 11.45
N VAL A 156 -5.71 16.90 11.23
CA VAL A 156 -5.37 17.72 10.06
C VAL A 156 -3.92 18.17 10.10
N ARG A 157 -3.39 18.53 11.27
CA ARG A 157 -1.97 18.86 11.43
C ARG A 157 -1.06 17.67 11.12
N ASP A 158 -1.42 16.48 11.59
CA ASP A 158 -0.68 15.24 11.29
C ASP A 158 -0.75 14.92 9.79
N ALA A 159 -1.92 15.09 9.15
CA ALA A 159 -2.07 14.91 7.71
C ALA A 159 -1.17 15.89 6.92
N LEU A 160 -1.20 17.18 7.27
CA LEU A 160 -0.33 18.20 6.67
C LEU A 160 1.16 17.84 6.84
N THR A 161 1.57 17.52 8.07
CA THR A 161 2.95 17.12 8.37
C THR A 161 3.35 15.88 7.57
N GLY A 162 2.46 14.88 7.51
CA GLY A 162 2.64 13.67 6.71
C GLY A 162 2.81 13.95 5.23
N LEU A 163 2.00 14.85 4.64
CA LEU A 163 2.09 15.25 3.24
C LEU A 163 3.40 16.00 2.93
N SER A 164 3.84 16.90 3.80
CA SER A 164 5.13 17.57 3.67
C SER A 164 6.30 16.57 3.70
N LEU A 165 6.31 15.67 4.68
CA LEU A 165 7.34 14.64 4.80
C LEU A 165 7.31 13.66 3.62
N ALA A 166 6.12 13.27 3.16
CA ALA A 166 5.94 12.39 2.01
C ALA A 166 6.45 13.03 0.72
N ALA A 167 6.23 14.34 0.50
CA ALA A 167 6.78 15.04 -0.66
C ALA A 167 8.31 15.04 -0.66
N ARG A 168 8.93 15.27 0.50
CA ARG A 168 10.38 15.16 0.69
C ARG A 168 10.88 13.74 0.41
N ALA A 169 10.20 12.71 0.94
CA ALA A 169 10.53 11.31 0.67
C ALA A 169 10.37 10.94 -0.81
N HIS A 170 9.36 11.48 -1.47
CA HIS A 170 9.10 11.23 -2.89
C HIS A 170 10.28 11.66 -3.78
N ARG A 171 10.99 12.73 -3.42
CA ARG A 171 12.14 13.24 -4.17
C ARG A 171 13.44 12.46 -3.92
N LEU A 172 13.53 11.70 -2.83
CA LEU A 172 14.72 10.93 -2.51
C LEU A 172 14.95 9.79 -3.53
N VAL A 173 16.21 9.45 -3.76
CA VAL A 173 16.61 8.25 -4.51
C VAL A 173 16.03 8.17 -5.93
N ARG A 174 15.91 9.30 -6.64
CA ARG A 174 15.43 9.30 -8.05
C ARG A 174 16.56 9.35 -9.06
N THR A 175 17.54 10.23 -8.84
CA THR A 175 18.61 10.50 -9.79
C THR A 175 19.95 10.38 -9.07
N PRO A 176 20.67 9.26 -9.21
CA PRO A 176 22.02 9.16 -8.67
C PRO A 176 22.94 10.17 -9.40
N PRO A 177 24.02 10.63 -8.74
CA PRO A 177 25.03 11.43 -9.41
C PRO A 177 25.61 10.63 -10.59
N GLN A 178 26.02 11.34 -11.63
CA GLN A 178 26.64 10.75 -12.81
C GLN A 178 28.11 11.15 -12.90
N LEU A 179 28.96 10.21 -13.27
CA LEU A 179 30.35 10.49 -13.56
C LEU A 179 30.46 11.17 -14.92
N ALA A 180 31.04 12.37 -14.99
CA ALA A 180 31.36 13.02 -16.26
C ALA A 180 32.62 12.41 -16.90
N PRO A 181 32.72 12.33 -18.24
CA PRO A 181 33.94 11.90 -18.94
C PRO A 181 35.18 12.77 -18.62
N PRO A 182 36.41 12.25 -18.79
CA PRO A 182 36.78 10.86 -19.15
C PRO A 182 36.52 9.85 -18.02
N HIS A 183 36.41 8.57 -18.39
CA HIS A 183 36.11 7.45 -17.48
C HIS A 183 37.36 6.59 -17.19
N ASP A 184 38.45 7.22 -16.74
CA ASP A 184 39.63 6.49 -16.28
C ASP A 184 39.40 5.83 -14.90
N LYS A 185 40.25 4.87 -14.55
CA LYS A 185 40.10 4.02 -13.37
C LYS A 185 40.18 4.83 -12.09
N GLU A 186 41.11 5.77 -12.01
CA GLU A 186 41.37 6.61 -10.84
C GLU A 186 40.15 7.50 -10.56
N ARG A 187 39.61 8.14 -11.60
CA ARG A 187 38.44 9.02 -11.49
C ARG A 187 37.14 8.25 -11.20
N VAL A 188 36.97 7.04 -11.74
CA VAL A 188 35.86 6.14 -11.36
C VAL A 188 35.98 5.78 -9.88
N GLN A 189 37.17 5.41 -9.41
CA GLN A 189 37.38 5.05 -8.00
C GLN A 189 37.14 6.23 -7.07
N GLU A 190 37.58 7.43 -7.43
CA GLU A 190 37.34 8.64 -6.66
C GLU A 190 35.85 8.96 -6.60
N PHE A 191 35.16 9.04 -7.75
CA PHE A 191 33.73 9.30 -7.83
C PHE A 191 32.90 8.31 -7.00
N VAL A 192 33.25 7.03 -7.05
CA VAL A 192 32.59 5.99 -6.27
C VAL A 192 32.82 6.18 -4.76
N LYS A 193 34.04 6.53 -4.35
CA LYS A 193 34.43 6.72 -2.94
C LYS A 193 33.90 8.00 -2.31
N THR A 194 33.78 9.06 -3.09
CA THR A 194 33.37 10.38 -2.61
C THR A 194 31.91 10.65 -2.99
N THR A 195 31.66 11.05 -4.23
CA THR A 195 30.37 11.56 -4.69
C THR A 195 29.24 10.54 -4.55
N LEU A 196 29.42 9.32 -5.05
CA LEU A 196 28.36 8.32 -5.05
C LEU A 196 28.11 7.79 -3.63
N PHE A 197 29.18 7.49 -2.88
CA PHE A 197 29.06 7.02 -1.51
C PHE A 197 28.39 8.04 -0.60
N GLU A 198 28.82 9.31 -0.64
CA GLU A 198 28.18 10.39 0.12
C GLU A 198 26.72 10.56 -0.26
N TRP A 199 26.39 10.52 -1.56
CA TRP A 199 25.00 10.58 -2.00
C TRP A 199 24.16 9.44 -1.40
N ILE A 200 24.65 8.20 -1.45
CA ILE A 200 23.96 7.03 -0.87
C ILE A 200 23.72 7.21 0.64
N THR A 201 24.76 7.62 1.37
CA THR A 201 24.69 7.85 2.82
C THR A 201 23.68 8.95 3.14
N ASP A 202 23.75 10.08 2.43
CA ASP A 202 22.85 11.21 2.61
C ASP A 202 21.39 10.81 2.29
N GLN A 203 21.15 10.08 1.20
CA GLN A 203 19.82 9.56 0.88
C GLN A 203 19.30 8.63 1.99
N ALA A 204 20.12 7.71 2.48
CA ALA A 204 19.72 6.75 3.51
C ALA A 204 19.38 7.42 4.84
N HIS A 205 20.20 8.38 5.27
CA HIS A 205 19.94 9.17 6.45
C HIS A 205 18.67 10.02 6.30
N ALA A 206 18.43 10.59 5.11
CA ALA A 206 17.22 11.35 4.84
C ALA A 206 15.96 10.47 4.92
N VAL A 207 15.95 9.29 4.29
CA VAL A 207 14.83 8.34 4.37
C VAL A 207 14.57 7.94 5.83
N HIS A 208 15.62 7.60 6.57
CA HIS A 208 15.50 7.23 7.98
C HIS A 208 14.94 8.38 8.84
N ALA A 209 15.49 9.59 8.70
CA ALA A 209 15.06 10.75 9.46
C ALA A 209 13.59 11.13 9.18
N ILE A 210 13.15 11.02 7.91
CA ILE A 210 11.74 11.19 7.55
C ILE A 210 10.89 10.09 8.17
N GLY A 211 11.31 8.83 8.09
CA GLY A 211 10.60 7.70 8.68
C GLY A 211 10.42 7.83 10.19
N VAL A 212 11.45 8.27 10.93
CA VAL A 212 11.39 8.51 12.38
C VAL A 212 10.38 9.61 12.71
N LYS A 213 10.40 10.74 12.00
CA LYS A 213 9.40 11.81 12.18
C LYS A 213 7.99 11.31 11.85
N GLY A 214 7.85 10.53 10.78
CA GLY A 214 6.58 9.98 10.35
C GLY A 214 5.99 8.97 11.33
N ALA A 215 6.83 8.18 12.00
CA ALA A 215 6.40 7.21 13.01
C ALA A 215 5.73 7.85 14.23
N ALA A 216 6.05 9.12 14.53
CA ALA A 216 5.46 9.90 15.60
C ALA A 216 4.07 10.47 15.25
N LEU A 217 3.68 10.48 13.97
CA LEU A 217 2.36 10.92 13.54
C LEU A 217 1.29 9.87 13.84
N SER A 218 0.03 10.29 13.78
CA SER A 218 -1.13 9.40 13.89
C SER A 218 -1.94 9.31 12.59
N GLY A 219 -2.81 8.30 12.52
CA GLY A 219 -3.83 8.14 11.48
C GLY A 219 -3.31 8.29 10.05
N TYR A 220 -3.98 9.16 9.29
CA TYR A 220 -3.72 9.35 7.85
C TYR A 220 -2.30 9.88 7.58
N GLY A 221 -1.84 10.89 8.33
CA GLY A 221 -0.51 11.48 8.17
C GLY A 221 0.61 10.44 8.31
N LYS A 222 0.51 9.56 9.32
CA LYS A 222 1.40 8.41 9.50
C LYS A 222 1.37 7.47 8.29
N GLY A 223 0.17 7.15 7.81
CA GLY A 223 -0.03 6.28 6.65
C GLY A 223 0.70 6.78 5.40
N VAL A 224 0.47 8.04 5.06
CA VAL A 224 1.03 8.70 3.88
C VAL A 224 2.56 8.74 3.91
N VAL A 225 3.16 9.19 5.01
CA VAL A 225 4.62 9.28 5.11
C VAL A 225 5.29 7.90 5.19
N ALA A 226 4.70 6.93 5.88
CA ALA A 226 5.27 5.59 6.00
C ALA A 226 5.29 4.87 4.64
N VAL A 227 4.23 5.03 3.83
CA VAL A 227 4.22 4.52 2.45
C VAL A 227 5.33 5.16 1.62
N GLU A 228 5.43 6.49 1.56
CA GLU A 228 6.44 7.15 0.70
C GLU A 228 7.87 6.93 1.20
N ALA A 229 8.11 6.84 2.52
CA ALA A 229 9.41 6.45 3.06
C ALA A 229 9.77 5.01 2.69
N GLY A 230 8.81 4.07 2.80
CA GLY A 230 9.00 2.69 2.36
C GLY A 230 9.30 2.59 0.87
N LEU A 231 8.55 3.32 0.04
CA LEU A 231 8.79 3.41 -1.40
C LEU A 231 10.16 4.01 -1.73
N ALA A 232 10.68 4.96 -0.95
CA ALA A 232 12.02 5.50 -1.16
C ALA A 232 13.13 4.45 -0.92
N ASP A 233 13.02 3.65 0.14
CA ASP A 233 13.95 2.54 0.40
C ASP A 233 13.85 1.45 -0.69
N LEU A 234 12.64 1.11 -1.13
CA LEU A 234 12.44 0.12 -2.21
C LEU A 234 12.92 0.66 -3.58
N ARG A 235 12.75 1.95 -3.85
CA ARG A 235 13.27 2.61 -5.07
C ARG A 235 14.79 2.57 -5.12
N PHE A 236 15.47 2.61 -3.97
CA PHE A 236 16.91 2.42 -3.91
C PHE A 236 17.34 1.09 -4.54
N VAL A 237 16.56 0.03 -4.30
CA VAL A 237 16.82 -1.30 -4.86
C VAL A 237 16.69 -1.26 -6.39
N ASP A 238 15.62 -0.65 -6.90
CA ASP A 238 15.41 -0.50 -8.35
C ASP A 238 16.50 0.35 -9.01
N VAL A 239 16.90 1.48 -8.40
CA VAL A 239 17.97 2.35 -8.90
C VAL A 239 19.32 1.64 -8.90
N ALA A 240 19.64 0.90 -7.83
CA ALA A 240 20.89 0.15 -7.74
C ALA A 240 20.96 -0.99 -8.78
N ARG A 241 19.85 -1.73 -8.97
CA ARG A 241 19.76 -2.78 -9.99
C ARG A 241 19.77 -2.24 -11.43
N GLY A 242 19.23 -1.04 -11.63
CA GLY A 242 19.21 -0.37 -12.93
C GLY A 242 20.51 0.37 -13.28
N ALA A 243 21.51 0.37 -12.38
CA ALA A 243 22.80 0.98 -12.66
C ALA A 243 23.53 0.19 -13.77
N PRO A 244 24.11 0.88 -14.77
CA PRO A 244 24.79 0.19 -15.87
C PRO A 244 26.01 -0.58 -15.32
N ILE A 245 26.14 -1.83 -15.74
CA ILE A 245 27.33 -2.66 -15.52
C ILE A 245 28.15 -2.74 -16.82
N PRO A 246 29.48 -2.94 -16.75
CA PRO A 246 30.31 -3.13 -17.94
C PRO A 246 29.81 -4.28 -18.81
N ASP A 247 29.88 -4.10 -20.14
CA ASP A 247 29.44 -5.08 -21.13
C ASP A 247 30.06 -6.46 -20.94
N GLU A 248 31.31 -6.52 -20.49
CA GLU A 248 32.03 -7.77 -20.24
C GLU A 248 31.39 -8.56 -19.09
N MET A 249 30.90 -7.88 -18.04
CA MET A 249 30.16 -8.51 -16.96
C MET A 249 28.72 -8.86 -17.37
N ALA A 250 28.10 -8.04 -18.22
CA ALA A 250 26.72 -8.27 -18.67
C ALA A 250 26.59 -9.49 -19.60
N LYS A 251 27.61 -9.75 -20.43
CA LYS A 251 27.64 -10.86 -21.40
C LYS A 251 28.10 -12.19 -20.80
N ASP A 252 28.81 -12.14 -19.67
CA ASP A 252 29.23 -13.32 -18.92
C ASP A 252 28.15 -13.68 -17.89
N GLN A 253 27.50 -14.83 -18.09
CA GLN A 253 26.39 -15.26 -17.24
C GLN A 253 26.82 -15.47 -15.78
N GLU A 254 27.98 -16.07 -15.53
CA GLU A 254 28.46 -16.36 -14.18
C GLU A 254 28.80 -15.05 -13.44
N LEU A 255 29.49 -14.12 -14.10
CA LEU A 255 29.82 -12.82 -13.53
C LEU A 255 28.58 -11.95 -13.28
N SER A 256 27.61 -12.00 -14.20
CA SER A 256 26.33 -11.31 -14.05
C SER A 256 25.55 -11.86 -12.85
N GLU A 257 25.38 -13.17 -12.75
CA GLU A 257 24.69 -13.84 -11.64
C GLU A 257 25.39 -13.56 -10.30
N ALA A 258 26.72 -13.67 -10.24
CA ALA A 258 27.49 -13.37 -9.03
C ALA A 258 27.36 -11.91 -8.60
N TYR A 259 27.38 -10.97 -9.57
CA TYR A 259 27.18 -9.55 -9.31
C TYR A 259 25.80 -9.26 -8.73
N TYR A 260 24.74 -9.72 -9.40
CA TYR A 260 23.37 -9.46 -8.97
C TYR A 260 23.03 -10.18 -7.67
N GLY A 261 23.53 -11.41 -7.45
CA GLY A 261 23.38 -12.12 -6.18
C GLY A 261 24.01 -11.36 -5.01
N SER A 262 25.24 -10.87 -5.18
CA SER A 262 25.93 -10.08 -4.16
C SER A 262 25.27 -8.71 -3.92
N LEU A 263 24.82 -8.06 -5.00
CA LEU A 263 24.08 -6.80 -4.92
C LEU A 263 22.76 -6.99 -4.16
N ASP A 264 22.04 -8.09 -4.40
CA ASP A 264 20.79 -8.39 -3.73
C ASP A 264 20.97 -8.67 -2.24
N GLU A 265 22.02 -9.41 -1.87
CA GLU A 265 22.39 -9.63 -0.46
C GLU A 265 22.64 -8.30 0.26
N ALA A 266 23.41 -7.39 -0.37
CA ALA A 266 23.70 -6.08 0.21
C ALA A 266 22.46 -5.16 0.31
N LEU A 267 21.49 -5.33 -0.60
CA LEU A 267 20.25 -4.55 -0.64
C LEU A 267 19.13 -5.13 0.23
N GLU A 268 19.24 -6.37 0.71
CA GLU A 268 18.19 -7.03 1.49
C GLU A 268 17.74 -6.25 2.75
N PRO A 269 18.64 -5.63 3.54
CA PRO A 269 18.21 -4.81 4.66
C PRO A 269 17.35 -3.61 4.24
N ARG A 270 17.62 -3.02 3.07
CA ARG A 270 16.80 -1.92 2.51
C ARG A 270 15.46 -2.43 2.03
N LYS A 271 15.43 -3.58 1.33
CA LYS A 271 14.19 -4.26 0.95
C LYS A 271 13.31 -4.47 2.19
N THR A 272 13.86 -5.09 3.24
CA THR A 272 13.15 -5.37 4.49
C THR A 272 12.64 -4.10 5.17
N ARG A 273 13.46 -3.06 5.34
CA ARG A 273 13.00 -1.78 5.92
C ARG A 273 11.92 -1.10 5.07
N GLY A 274 12.11 -1.05 3.76
CA GLY A 274 11.15 -0.48 2.82
C GLY A 274 9.81 -1.21 2.86
N ARG A 275 9.85 -2.55 2.92
CA ARG A 275 8.68 -3.41 3.11
C ARG A 275 7.96 -3.08 4.40
N ASP A 276 8.67 -3.09 5.53
CA ASP A 276 8.06 -2.92 6.85
C ASP A 276 7.44 -1.52 7.00
N ALA A 277 8.11 -0.47 6.51
CA ALA A 277 7.58 0.89 6.49
C ALA A 277 6.32 1.00 5.62
N ALA A 278 6.35 0.42 4.41
CA ALA A 278 5.17 0.39 3.54
C ALA A 278 3.99 -0.34 4.20
N LEU A 279 4.25 -1.48 4.87
CA LEU A 279 3.22 -2.24 5.59
C LEU A 279 2.63 -1.49 6.79
N VAL A 280 3.44 -0.74 7.53
CA VAL A 280 2.94 0.19 8.57
C VAL A 280 2.02 1.24 7.94
N GLY A 281 2.43 1.80 6.80
CA GLY A 281 1.63 2.77 6.07
C GLY A 281 0.29 2.21 5.60
N LEU A 282 0.30 1.01 5.02
CA LEU A 282 -0.91 0.29 4.61
C LEU A 282 -1.85 0.02 5.79
N GLY A 283 -1.31 -0.37 6.95
CA GLY A 283 -2.10 -0.57 8.17
C GLY A 283 -2.77 0.72 8.67
N ALA A 284 -2.07 1.85 8.62
CA ALA A 284 -2.64 3.14 9.01
C ALA A 284 -3.71 3.65 8.02
N LEU A 285 -3.51 3.45 6.71
CA LEU A 285 -4.50 3.82 5.69
C LEU A 285 -5.75 2.93 5.75
N SER A 286 -5.58 1.66 6.09
CA SER A 286 -6.70 0.74 6.28
C SER A 286 -7.55 1.09 7.51
N SER A 287 -6.94 1.57 8.61
CA SER A 287 -7.68 2.05 9.78
C SER A 287 -8.51 3.30 9.47
N VAL A 288 -8.02 4.17 8.57
CA VAL A 288 -8.77 5.31 8.02
C VAL A 288 -9.86 4.85 7.03
N GLY A 289 -9.80 3.60 6.56
CA GLY A 289 -10.80 3.03 5.65
C GLY A 289 -10.59 3.37 4.19
N VAL A 290 -9.36 3.71 3.78
CA VAL A 290 -9.04 4.04 2.38
C VAL A 290 -9.20 2.82 1.49
N LEU A 291 -10.04 2.88 0.46
CA LEU A 291 -10.18 1.83 -0.56
C LEU A 291 -9.38 2.17 -1.82
N GLU A 292 -9.49 3.42 -2.29
CA GLU A 292 -8.82 3.89 -3.49
C GLU A 292 -7.84 5.02 -3.16
N ASP A 293 -6.56 4.76 -3.41
CA ASP A 293 -5.47 5.73 -3.25
C ASP A 293 -4.26 5.33 -4.12
N PRO A 294 -3.74 6.26 -4.95
CA PRO A 294 -2.57 5.99 -5.79
C PRO A 294 -1.33 5.53 -5.01
N ARG A 295 -1.13 5.98 -3.77
CA ARG A 295 -0.01 5.56 -2.92
C ARG A 295 -0.12 4.10 -2.51
N VAL A 296 -1.32 3.66 -2.15
CA VAL A 296 -1.61 2.25 -1.81
C VAL A 296 -1.36 1.36 -3.03
N ASN A 297 -1.82 1.79 -4.22
CA ASN A 297 -1.57 1.10 -5.49
C ASN A 297 -0.06 0.94 -5.77
N ARG A 298 0.71 2.03 -5.69
CA ARG A 298 2.17 2.01 -5.90
C ARG A 298 2.88 1.12 -4.88
N ALA A 299 2.53 1.23 -3.60
CA ALA A 299 3.12 0.43 -2.54
C ALA A 299 2.91 -1.07 -2.79
N ARG A 300 1.67 -1.48 -3.05
CA ARG A 300 1.34 -2.87 -3.33
C ARG A 300 2.02 -3.40 -4.58
N SER A 301 2.02 -2.63 -5.68
CA SER A 301 2.70 -3.01 -6.91
C SER A 301 4.20 -3.22 -6.70
N LEU A 302 4.87 -2.31 -6.00
CA LEU A 302 6.31 -2.43 -5.75
C LEU A 302 6.64 -3.60 -4.79
N LEU A 303 5.81 -3.83 -3.78
CA LEU A 303 5.93 -4.98 -2.89
C LEU A 303 5.75 -6.30 -3.65
N SER A 304 4.74 -6.39 -4.51
CA SER A 304 4.48 -7.55 -5.38
C SER A 304 5.67 -7.83 -6.31
N LYS A 305 6.21 -6.78 -6.96
CA LYS A 305 7.39 -6.87 -7.84
C LYS A 305 8.64 -7.36 -7.12
N LEU A 306 8.96 -6.79 -5.95
CA LEU A 306 10.24 -7.05 -5.26
C LEU A 306 10.24 -8.35 -4.45
N TYR A 307 9.07 -8.82 -4.05
CA TYR A 307 8.92 -10.06 -3.30
C TYR A 307 8.15 -11.08 -4.13
N ALA A 308 8.72 -11.47 -5.28
CA ALA A 308 8.16 -12.43 -6.21
C ALA A 308 7.49 -13.62 -5.46
N GLY A 309 6.22 -13.87 -5.76
CA GLY A 309 5.40 -14.88 -5.10
C GLY A 309 4.65 -14.42 -3.84
N ARG A 310 4.88 -13.21 -3.32
CA ARG A 310 4.13 -12.65 -2.18
C ARG A 310 2.94 -11.82 -2.67
N ARG A 311 1.79 -12.44 -2.49
CA ARG A 311 0.49 -12.18 -3.10
C ARG A 311 -0.27 -11.01 -2.48
N ILE A 312 0.37 -9.86 -2.27
CA ILE A 312 -0.30 -8.68 -1.70
C ILE A 312 -1.51 -8.23 -2.51
N ASP A 313 -1.49 -8.51 -3.81
CA ASP A 313 -2.51 -8.24 -4.80
C ASP A 313 -3.30 -9.46 -5.28
N ALA A 314 -3.04 -10.67 -4.79
CA ALA A 314 -3.65 -11.85 -5.39
C ALA A 314 -5.15 -12.03 -5.15
N LEU A 315 -5.72 -11.26 -4.22
CA LEU A 315 -7.17 -11.22 -4.04
C LEU A 315 -7.84 -10.21 -5.00
N ASP A 316 -7.10 -9.38 -5.72
CA ASP A 316 -7.67 -8.34 -6.60
C ASP A 316 -8.48 -8.96 -7.75
N ASP A 317 -8.12 -10.17 -8.17
CA ASP A 317 -8.79 -10.92 -9.24
C ASP A 317 -10.05 -11.66 -8.79
N LEU A 318 -10.40 -11.62 -7.50
CA LEU A 318 -11.66 -12.20 -7.04
C LEU A 318 -12.85 -11.50 -7.70
N LEU A 319 -13.80 -12.29 -8.19
CA LEU A 319 -14.95 -11.81 -8.93
C LEU A 319 -16.11 -11.51 -7.99
N LEU A 320 -16.55 -10.26 -8.04
CA LEU A 320 -17.72 -9.83 -7.32
C LEU A 320 -18.72 -9.20 -8.28
N PRO A 321 -20.03 -9.30 -8.01
CA PRO A 321 -21.03 -8.54 -8.74
C PRO A 321 -20.67 -7.04 -8.74
N PRO A 322 -20.88 -6.34 -9.87
CA PRO A 322 -20.63 -4.91 -9.91
C PRO A 322 -21.50 -4.20 -8.87
N LEU A 323 -20.94 -3.17 -8.24
CA LEU A 323 -21.73 -2.28 -7.40
C LEU A 323 -22.83 -1.62 -8.24
N PRO A 324 -24.01 -1.34 -7.66
CA PRO A 324 -25.03 -0.55 -8.35
C PRO A 324 -24.43 0.81 -8.77
N PRO A 325 -24.84 1.39 -9.91
CA PRO A 325 -24.32 2.67 -10.35
C PRO A 325 -24.60 3.74 -9.29
N SER A 326 -23.62 4.63 -9.08
CA SER A 326 -23.78 5.79 -8.21
C SER A 326 -24.41 6.92 -9.01
N SER A 327 -25.48 7.52 -8.48
CA SER A 327 -26.16 8.69 -9.08
C SER A 327 -26.28 9.80 -8.04
N PRO A 328 -25.17 10.43 -7.63
CA PRO A 328 -25.17 11.39 -6.53
C PRO A 328 -25.99 12.63 -6.89
N LYS A 329 -27.00 12.94 -6.07
CA LYS A 329 -27.94 14.05 -6.30
C LYS A 329 -27.52 15.29 -5.52
N THR A 330 -27.17 15.13 -4.25
CA THR A 330 -26.82 16.23 -3.34
C THR A 330 -25.35 16.64 -3.45
N VAL A 331 -25.01 17.81 -2.92
CA VAL A 331 -23.62 18.29 -2.85
C VAL A 331 -22.76 17.34 -2.04
N GLU A 332 -23.26 16.86 -0.90
CA GLU A 332 -22.57 15.92 -0.02
C GLU A 332 -22.32 14.58 -0.69
N GLN A 333 -23.29 14.04 -1.43
CA GLN A 333 -23.12 12.79 -2.18
C GLN A 333 -22.09 12.93 -3.30
N ARG A 334 -22.03 14.08 -3.96
CA ARG A 334 -21.01 14.36 -4.99
C ARG A 334 -19.64 14.54 -4.36
N LEU A 335 -19.54 15.26 -3.24
CA LEU A 335 -18.30 15.38 -2.47
C LEU A 335 -17.80 14.03 -1.96
N ALA A 336 -18.70 13.12 -1.55
CA ALA A 336 -18.33 11.78 -1.12
C ALA A 336 -17.60 10.98 -2.21
N HIS A 337 -17.92 11.23 -3.47
CA HIS A 337 -17.26 10.63 -4.63
C HIS A 337 -15.87 11.25 -4.90
N GLU A 338 -15.74 12.56 -4.69
CA GLU A 338 -14.51 13.30 -5.02
C GLU A 338 -13.44 13.26 -3.92
N LEU A 339 -13.86 13.29 -2.66
CA LEU A 339 -12.96 13.47 -1.53
C LEU A 339 -12.19 12.18 -1.17
N PRO A 340 -10.87 12.25 -0.95
CA PRO A 340 -10.16 11.18 -0.27
C PRO A 340 -10.81 10.87 1.10
N THR A 341 -10.80 9.61 1.50
CA THR A 341 -11.58 9.11 2.66
C THR A 341 -11.34 9.90 3.95
N PHE A 342 -10.10 10.31 4.20
CA PHE A 342 -9.75 11.13 5.37
C PHE A 342 -10.48 12.49 5.40
N TYR A 343 -10.63 13.14 4.25
CA TYR A 343 -11.33 14.44 4.19
C TYR A 343 -12.84 14.27 4.19
N ALA A 344 -13.35 13.16 3.63
CA ALA A 344 -14.76 12.79 3.76
C ALA A 344 -15.15 12.57 5.25
N GLU A 345 -14.27 11.96 6.05
CA GLU A 345 -14.47 11.82 7.50
C GLU A 345 -14.71 13.17 8.19
N ILE A 346 -13.95 14.19 7.80
CA ILE A 346 -14.01 15.51 8.43
C ILE A 346 -15.19 16.34 7.89
N LEU A 347 -15.38 16.33 6.57
CA LEU A 347 -16.31 17.26 5.90
C LEU A 347 -17.73 16.73 5.81
N LEU A 348 -17.90 15.41 5.80
CA LEU A 348 -19.19 14.73 5.55
C LEU A 348 -19.64 13.89 6.76
N SER A 349 -19.13 14.19 7.96
CA SER A 349 -19.50 13.48 9.19
C SER A 349 -21.00 13.50 9.46
N GLU A 350 -21.76 14.45 8.94
CA GLU A 350 -23.23 14.52 9.12
C GLU A 350 -24.02 13.65 8.15
N LEU A 351 -23.37 13.11 7.10
CA LEU A 351 -24.04 12.25 6.13
C LEU A 351 -24.47 10.93 6.79
N ASP A 352 -25.73 10.51 6.65
CA ASP A 352 -26.17 9.22 7.19
C ASP A 352 -25.80 8.08 6.23
N PRO A 353 -24.79 7.24 6.55
CA PRO A 353 -24.40 6.11 5.70
C PRO A 353 -25.43 4.97 5.72
N ARG A 354 -26.43 5.01 6.61
CA ARG A 354 -27.45 3.97 6.67
C ARG A 354 -28.36 4.03 5.44
N ASP A 355 -28.46 5.20 4.82
CA ASP A 355 -29.04 5.40 3.50
C ASP A 355 -28.08 4.89 2.40
N PRO A 356 -28.50 3.92 1.58
CA PRO A 356 -27.71 3.44 0.44
C PRO A 356 -27.28 4.54 -0.54
N GLU A 357 -28.10 5.59 -0.78
CA GLU A 357 -27.76 6.68 -1.70
C GLU A 357 -26.56 7.50 -1.20
N ASN A 358 -26.33 7.51 0.11
CA ASN A 358 -25.21 8.20 0.75
C ASN A 358 -23.97 7.32 0.88
N LEU A 359 -24.14 6.03 1.21
CA LEU A 359 -23.01 5.11 1.34
C LEU A 359 -22.38 4.77 -0.01
N ARG A 360 -23.18 4.61 -1.06
CA ARG A 360 -22.67 4.21 -2.37
C ARG A 360 -21.53 5.11 -2.87
N PRO A 361 -21.66 6.45 -2.94
CA PRO A 361 -20.57 7.31 -3.41
C PRO A 361 -19.34 7.29 -2.50
N LEU A 362 -19.49 7.12 -1.18
CA LEU A 362 -18.34 7.00 -0.28
C LEU A 362 -17.44 5.83 -0.67
N LEU A 363 -18.04 4.68 -1.03
CA LEU A 363 -17.31 3.45 -1.37
C LEU A 363 -16.42 3.58 -2.62
N ASP A 364 -16.58 4.63 -3.44
CA ASP A 364 -15.65 4.89 -4.55
C ASP A 364 -14.26 5.31 -4.06
N ARG A 365 -14.15 5.84 -2.83
CA ARG A 365 -12.90 6.27 -2.21
C ARG A 365 -12.56 5.46 -0.97
N GLY A 366 -13.55 5.17 -0.12
CA GLY A 366 -13.34 4.38 1.08
C GLY A 366 -14.55 4.25 2.00
N LEU A 367 -14.31 3.69 3.18
CA LEU A 367 -15.29 3.52 4.23
C LEU A 367 -14.81 4.23 5.50
N PRO A 368 -15.08 5.55 5.63
CA PRO A 368 -14.54 6.37 6.70
C PRO A 368 -15.04 5.92 8.09
N PRO A 369 -14.26 6.16 9.17
CA PRO A 369 -14.60 5.73 10.53
C PRO A 369 -16.01 6.12 11.01
N PHE A 370 -16.49 7.34 10.73
CA PHE A 370 -17.85 7.76 11.10
C PHE A 370 -18.89 6.87 10.43
N ALA A 371 -18.66 6.52 9.15
CA ALA A 371 -19.60 5.73 8.38
C ALA A 371 -19.67 4.31 8.93
N ARG A 372 -18.50 3.72 9.19
CA ARG A 372 -18.38 2.38 9.78
C ARG A 372 -19.06 2.28 11.14
N THR A 373 -18.75 3.21 12.04
CA THR A 373 -19.33 3.26 13.40
C THR A 373 -20.86 3.33 13.36
N ARG A 374 -21.44 4.16 12.48
CA ARG A 374 -22.90 4.27 12.34
C ARG A 374 -23.55 3.05 11.72
N LEU A 375 -22.86 2.40 10.78
CA LEU A 375 -23.33 1.18 10.11
C LEU A 375 -23.27 -0.04 11.04
N GLU A 376 -22.26 -0.15 11.89
CA GLU A 376 -22.16 -1.20 12.93
C GLU A 376 -23.35 -1.17 13.90
N GLN A 377 -23.91 0.01 14.16
CA GLN A 377 -25.09 0.19 15.00
C GLN A 377 -26.41 -0.20 14.32
N GLY A 378 -26.44 -0.41 12.99
CA GLY A 378 -27.65 -0.83 12.29
C GLY A 378 -27.67 -0.48 10.79
N PRO A 379 -27.16 -1.35 9.89
CA PRO A 379 -26.97 -1.02 8.48
C PRO A 379 -28.21 -1.34 7.63
N LYS A 380 -29.41 -1.47 8.22
CA LYS A 380 -30.61 -2.15 7.64
C LYS A 380 -30.70 -2.12 6.09
N ALA A 381 -30.85 -0.94 5.49
CA ALA A 381 -31.01 -0.77 4.04
C ALA A 381 -29.67 -0.84 3.26
N SER A 382 -28.57 -0.44 3.89
CA SER A 382 -27.21 -0.35 3.36
C SER A 382 -26.36 -1.61 3.62
N ALA A 383 -26.91 -2.67 4.21
CA ALA A 383 -26.17 -3.84 4.67
C ALA A 383 -25.34 -4.49 3.55
N GLY A 384 -25.89 -4.60 2.34
CA GLY A 384 -25.16 -5.13 1.19
C GLY A 384 -23.95 -4.26 0.79
N LEU A 385 -24.15 -2.94 0.72
CA LEU A 385 -23.07 -1.99 0.43
C LEU A 385 -22.01 -1.97 1.54
N PHE A 386 -22.43 -2.03 2.81
CA PHE A 386 -21.52 -2.07 3.94
C PHE A 386 -20.69 -3.37 3.93
N ALA A 387 -21.33 -4.52 3.73
CA ALA A 387 -20.64 -5.79 3.57
C ALA A 387 -19.63 -5.75 2.42
N ARG A 388 -19.99 -5.09 1.30
CA ARG A 388 -19.09 -4.90 0.17
C ARG A 388 -17.91 -3.99 0.54
N GLY A 389 -18.12 -2.86 1.20
CA GLY A 389 -17.04 -1.98 1.66
C GLY A 389 -16.06 -2.67 2.62
N LEU A 390 -16.59 -3.47 3.57
CA LEU A 390 -15.77 -4.30 4.45
C LEU A 390 -14.97 -5.35 3.69
N PHE A 391 -15.61 -6.01 2.71
CA PHE A 391 -14.94 -7.02 1.89
C PHE A 391 -13.79 -6.41 1.09
N GLU A 392 -14.04 -5.25 0.48
CA GLU A 392 -13.01 -4.52 -0.27
C GLU A 392 -11.86 -4.07 0.62
N LEU A 393 -12.11 -3.63 1.87
CA LEU A 393 -11.05 -3.37 2.84
C LEU A 393 -10.26 -4.64 3.18
N GLY A 394 -10.96 -5.75 3.41
CA GLY A 394 -10.37 -7.07 3.62
C GLY A 394 -9.45 -7.46 2.46
N ARG A 395 -9.94 -7.37 1.24
CA ARG A 395 -9.24 -7.66 -0.01
C ARG A 395 -8.02 -6.75 -0.19
N ARG A 396 -8.19 -5.46 0.12
CA ARG A 396 -7.16 -4.45 -0.10
C ARG A 396 -6.01 -4.50 0.91
N TYR A 397 -6.24 -5.01 2.11
CA TYR A 397 -5.24 -4.99 3.18
C TYR A 397 -5.04 -6.35 3.85
N TRP A 398 -5.57 -7.42 3.25
CA TRP A 398 -5.58 -8.76 3.83
C TRP A 398 -6.14 -8.79 5.26
N LEU A 399 -7.21 -8.02 5.53
CA LEU A 399 -7.73 -7.87 6.89
C LEU A 399 -8.75 -8.98 7.22
N ALA A 400 -8.29 -10.03 7.92
CA ALA A 400 -9.15 -11.12 8.39
C ALA A 400 -10.38 -10.62 9.17
N LYS A 401 -10.19 -9.60 10.03
CA LYS A 401 -11.29 -8.99 10.79
C LYS A 401 -12.37 -8.40 9.88
N ALA A 402 -11.98 -7.71 8.81
CA ALA A 402 -12.95 -7.13 7.87
C ALA A 402 -13.74 -8.23 7.13
N PHE A 403 -13.09 -9.34 6.77
CA PHE A 403 -13.80 -10.50 6.19
C PHE A 403 -14.78 -11.16 7.18
N GLN A 404 -14.41 -11.27 8.46
CA GLN A 404 -15.29 -11.78 9.50
C GLN A 404 -16.52 -10.86 9.69
N GLU A 405 -16.31 -9.55 9.69
CA GLU A 405 -17.39 -8.56 9.76
C GLU A 405 -18.28 -8.65 8.49
N THR A 406 -17.69 -8.83 7.29
CA THR A 406 -18.45 -9.10 6.06
C THR A 406 -19.38 -10.30 6.23
N THR A 407 -18.92 -11.45 6.74
CA THR A 407 -19.79 -12.62 6.97
C THR A 407 -20.98 -12.30 7.86
N THR A 408 -20.77 -11.46 8.88
CA THR A 408 -21.82 -11.07 9.82
C THR A 408 -22.90 -10.19 9.18
N VAL A 409 -22.48 -9.27 8.30
CA VAL A 409 -23.36 -8.27 7.67
C VAL A 409 -24.00 -8.79 6.37
N ALA A 410 -23.30 -9.62 5.61
CA ALA A 410 -23.69 -10.12 4.28
C ALA A 410 -24.80 -11.20 4.29
N LYS A 411 -25.69 -11.24 5.29
CA LYS A 411 -26.67 -12.33 5.48
C LYS A 411 -27.54 -12.63 4.25
N LYS A 412 -27.79 -11.62 3.41
CA LYS A 412 -28.58 -11.76 2.17
C LYS A 412 -27.72 -12.01 0.92
N ASP A 413 -26.42 -11.69 0.98
CA ASP A 413 -25.48 -11.89 -0.12
C ASP A 413 -24.65 -13.15 0.17
N LYS A 414 -25.13 -14.28 -0.35
CA LYS A 414 -24.52 -15.60 -0.08
C LYS A 414 -23.07 -15.67 -0.56
N LEU A 415 -22.74 -15.02 -1.69
CA LEU A 415 -21.39 -15.03 -2.24
C LEU A 415 -20.43 -14.26 -1.33
N LEU A 416 -20.77 -13.01 -0.97
CA LEU A 416 -19.94 -12.23 -0.05
C LEU A 416 -19.81 -12.89 1.33
N ALA A 417 -20.89 -13.49 1.85
CA ALA A 417 -20.85 -14.21 3.12
C ALA A 417 -19.89 -15.41 3.05
N ALA A 418 -19.94 -16.20 1.95
CA ALA A 418 -19.05 -17.32 1.72
C ALA A 418 -17.59 -16.86 1.57
N LEU A 419 -17.31 -15.85 0.74
CA LEU A 419 -15.97 -15.30 0.58
C LEU A 419 -15.41 -14.76 1.91
N GLY A 420 -16.21 -14.00 2.66
CA GLY A 420 -15.84 -13.54 4.00
C GLY A 420 -15.52 -14.69 4.94
N GLN A 421 -16.30 -15.77 4.90
CA GLN A 421 -16.08 -16.95 5.75
C GLN A 421 -14.74 -17.62 5.40
N VAL A 422 -14.47 -17.85 4.12
CA VAL A 422 -13.22 -18.47 3.64
C VAL A 422 -12.02 -17.60 4.04
N LEU A 423 -12.06 -16.31 3.71
CA LEU A 423 -10.91 -15.41 3.87
C LEU A 423 -10.70 -14.91 5.30
N SER A 424 -11.69 -15.03 6.19
CA SER A 424 -11.53 -14.74 7.63
C SER A 424 -10.51 -15.66 8.32
N LYS A 425 -10.13 -16.77 7.69
CA LYS A 425 -9.09 -17.70 8.16
C LYS A 425 -7.71 -17.41 7.55
N GLY A 426 -7.60 -16.37 6.73
CA GLY A 426 -6.34 -15.90 6.17
C GLY A 426 -5.46 -15.19 7.19
N PRO A 427 -4.38 -14.54 6.72
CA PRO A 427 -3.55 -13.68 7.56
C PRO A 427 -4.34 -12.53 8.19
N ASP A 428 -3.90 -12.07 9.37
CA ASP A 428 -4.62 -11.01 10.11
C ASP A 428 -4.62 -9.67 9.36
N ASN A 429 -3.55 -9.39 8.63
CA ASN A 429 -3.33 -8.19 7.82
C ASN A 429 -2.23 -8.42 6.77
N ALA A 430 -1.99 -7.43 5.91
CA ALA A 430 -0.95 -7.46 4.88
C ALA A 430 0.45 -7.72 5.44
N ALA A 431 0.77 -7.27 6.66
CA ALA A 431 2.07 -7.52 7.27
C ALA A 431 2.22 -8.99 7.67
N ALA A 432 1.22 -9.56 8.32
CA ALA A 432 1.20 -10.99 8.65
C ALA A 432 1.29 -11.86 7.38
N MET A 433 0.62 -11.44 6.30
CA MET A 433 0.71 -12.10 5.00
C MET A 433 2.13 -12.03 4.44
N MET A 434 2.70 -10.83 4.35
CA MET A 434 4.03 -10.63 3.79
C MET A 434 5.13 -11.30 4.61
N LEU A 435 5.00 -11.43 5.93
CA LEU A 435 6.07 -11.96 6.80
C LEU A 435 6.08 -13.49 6.89
N ARG A 436 4.98 -14.18 6.59
CA ARG A 436 4.87 -15.65 6.74
C ARG A 436 5.49 -16.46 5.59
N GLY A 437 5.94 -15.81 4.52
CA GLY A 437 6.50 -16.47 3.33
C GLY A 437 5.52 -16.52 2.16
N PRO A 438 5.83 -17.28 1.08
CA PRO A 438 5.06 -17.24 -0.16
C PRO A 438 3.73 -18.01 -0.09
N THR A 439 3.59 -18.95 0.84
CA THR A 439 2.39 -19.79 0.97
C THR A 439 1.46 -19.25 2.05
N LEU A 440 0.18 -19.09 1.71
CA LEU A 440 -0.86 -18.78 2.67
C LEU A 440 -1.26 -20.01 3.49
N PRO A 441 -1.88 -19.83 4.68
CA PRO A 441 -2.52 -20.94 5.36
C PRO A 441 -3.55 -21.59 4.46
N LYS A 442 -3.77 -22.91 4.63
CA LYS A 442 -4.82 -23.63 3.90
C LYS A 442 -6.17 -22.97 4.17
N LEU A 443 -6.85 -22.55 3.11
CA LEU A 443 -8.19 -21.98 3.16
C LEU A 443 -9.22 -23.02 2.71
N ASP A 444 -10.29 -23.17 3.48
CA ASP A 444 -11.39 -24.09 3.17
C ASP A 444 -12.41 -23.40 2.26
N VAL A 445 -12.45 -23.79 0.99
CA VAL A 445 -13.37 -23.24 -0.02
C VAL A 445 -14.75 -23.93 -0.03
N ALA A 446 -15.03 -24.86 0.89
CA ALA A 446 -16.33 -25.54 0.96
C ALA A 446 -17.55 -24.59 1.01
N PRO A 447 -17.51 -23.40 1.65
CA PRO A 447 -18.60 -22.42 1.57
C PRO A 447 -18.90 -21.95 0.13
N LEU A 448 -17.87 -21.79 -0.71
CA LEU A 448 -18.01 -21.40 -2.11
C LEU A 448 -18.48 -22.58 -2.98
N ASP A 449 -18.04 -23.80 -2.67
CA ASP A 449 -18.47 -25.00 -3.39
C ASP A 449 -19.97 -25.26 -3.27
N LYS A 450 -20.58 -24.89 -2.13
CA LYS A 450 -22.04 -24.90 -1.95
C LYS A 450 -22.78 -23.95 -2.90
N LEU A 451 -22.07 -22.99 -3.48
CA LEU A 451 -22.57 -22.00 -4.43
C LEU A 451 -22.08 -22.27 -5.86
N ALA A 452 -21.54 -23.45 -6.18
CA ALA A 452 -20.92 -23.76 -7.47
C ALA A 452 -21.84 -23.64 -8.71
N ALA A 453 -23.16 -23.42 -8.52
CA ALA A 453 -24.06 -23.03 -9.60
C ALA A 453 -23.87 -21.56 -10.04
N GLN A 454 -23.25 -20.72 -9.21
CA GLN A 454 -22.94 -19.33 -9.51
C GLN A 454 -21.53 -19.23 -10.13
N PRO A 455 -21.37 -18.56 -11.29
CA PRO A 455 -20.09 -18.49 -11.99
C PRO A 455 -18.96 -17.89 -11.14
N PHE A 456 -19.25 -16.84 -10.37
CA PHE A 456 -18.26 -16.17 -9.53
C PHE A 456 -17.76 -17.05 -8.39
N ALA A 457 -18.66 -17.79 -7.72
CA ALA A 457 -18.27 -18.68 -6.64
C ALA A 457 -17.30 -19.79 -7.11
N THR A 458 -17.57 -20.39 -8.28
CA THR A 458 -16.70 -21.42 -8.85
C THR A 458 -15.33 -20.85 -9.23
N TYR A 459 -15.29 -19.66 -9.84
CA TYR A 459 -14.05 -18.97 -10.20
C TYR A 459 -13.23 -18.64 -8.94
N ASP A 460 -13.86 -18.02 -7.94
CA ASP A 460 -13.19 -17.58 -6.73
C ASP A 460 -12.69 -18.75 -5.89
N ALA A 461 -13.42 -19.87 -5.85
CA ALA A 461 -12.94 -21.09 -5.20
C ALA A 461 -11.63 -21.59 -5.86
N ALA A 462 -11.57 -21.59 -7.20
CA ALA A 462 -10.36 -21.96 -7.93
C ALA A 462 -9.21 -20.97 -7.64
N ARG A 463 -9.50 -19.66 -7.67
CA ARG A 463 -8.52 -18.61 -7.40
C ARG A 463 -7.97 -18.70 -5.99
N ILE A 464 -8.81 -18.88 -4.98
CA ILE A 464 -8.36 -19.02 -3.60
C ILE A 464 -7.49 -20.27 -3.42
N LEU A 465 -7.84 -21.40 -4.06
CA LEU A 465 -7.01 -22.60 -4.03
C LEU A 465 -5.66 -22.38 -4.71
N GLU A 466 -5.63 -21.74 -5.88
CA GLU A 466 -4.38 -21.35 -6.56
C GLU A 466 -3.51 -20.44 -5.68
N VAL A 467 -4.12 -19.52 -4.93
CA VAL A 467 -3.42 -18.58 -4.04
C VAL A 467 -2.92 -19.24 -2.77
N ALA A 468 -3.70 -20.16 -2.19
CA ALA A 468 -3.44 -20.83 -0.92
C ALA A 468 -3.13 -22.32 -1.10
N HIS A 469 -2.42 -22.68 -2.18
CA HIS A 469 -2.05 -24.07 -2.43
C HIS A 469 -1.10 -24.59 -1.34
N PRO A 470 -1.19 -25.88 -0.96
CA PRO A 470 -0.19 -26.51 -0.11
C PRO A 470 1.21 -26.43 -0.73
N ALA A 471 2.25 -26.37 0.10
CA ALA A 471 3.64 -26.34 -0.38
C ALA A 471 4.01 -27.60 -1.21
N ASN A 472 3.35 -28.73 -0.95
CA ASN A 472 3.51 -30.00 -1.64
C ASN A 472 2.35 -30.31 -2.62
N ALA A 473 1.72 -29.27 -3.19
CA ALA A 473 0.64 -29.44 -4.15
C ALA A 473 1.12 -30.20 -5.40
N GLY A 474 0.72 -31.45 -5.54
CA GLY A 474 1.04 -32.29 -6.70
C GLY A 474 0.11 -32.06 -7.91
N ALA A 475 0.34 -32.80 -8.98
CA ALA A 475 -0.41 -32.68 -10.23
C ALA A 475 -1.94 -32.85 -10.07
N ASP A 476 -2.40 -33.71 -9.16
CA ASP A 476 -3.83 -33.91 -8.89
C ASP A 476 -4.52 -32.63 -8.38
N PHE A 477 -3.84 -31.88 -7.51
CA PHE A 477 -4.35 -30.62 -6.99
C PHE A 477 -4.57 -29.60 -8.13
N TRP A 478 -3.55 -29.44 -8.97
CA TRP A 478 -3.60 -28.49 -10.10
C TRP A 478 -4.62 -28.90 -11.16
N ARG A 479 -4.83 -30.20 -11.38
CA ARG A 479 -5.94 -30.70 -12.21
C ARG A 479 -7.31 -30.36 -11.63
N ASP A 480 -7.48 -30.39 -10.31
CA ASP A 480 -8.74 -29.94 -9.68
C ASP A 480 -8.97 -28.43 -9.85
N VAL A 481 -7.93 -27.62 -9.63
CA VAL A 481 -7.96 -26.17 -9.88
C VAL A 481 -8.33 -25.86 -11.34
N ALA A 482 -7.71 -26.54 -12.30
CA ALA A 482 -8.01 -26.40 -13.72
C ALA A 482 -9.48 -26.71 -14.03
N LYS A 483 -10.01 -27.84 -13.55
CA LYS A 483 -11.42 -28.23 -13.74
C LYS A 483 -12.41 -27.21 -13.18
N ARG A 484 -12.08 -26.58 -12.05
CA ARG A 484 -12.90 -25.52 -11.46
C ARG A 484 -12.91 -24.29 -12.37
N TYR A 485 -11.75 -23.87 -12.87
CA TYR A 485 -11.69 -22.76 -13.83
C TYR A 485 -12.40 -23.05 -15.15
N GLU A 486 -12.30 -24.27 -15.70
CA GLU A 486 -13.05 -24.67 -16.91
C GLU A 486 -14.56 -24.60 -16.70
N ARG A 487 -15.04 -25.06 -15.53
CA ARG A 487 -16.45 -24.95 -15.15
C ARG A 487 -16.87 -23.49 -15.05
N ALA A 488 -16.08 -22.67 -14.36
CA ALA A 488 -16.33 -21.24 -14.23
C ALA A 488 -16.36 -20.55 -15.60
N ALA A 489 -15.42 -20.86 -16.49
CA ALA A 489 -15.36 -20.31 -17.85
C ALA A 489 -16.65 -20.59 -18.63
N LYS A 490 -17.14 -21.83 -18.62
CA LYS A 490 -18.41 -22.21 -19.26
C LYS A 490 -19.61 -21.45 -18.67
N GLN A 491 -19.66 -21.30 -17.34
CA GLN A 491 -20.74 -20.57 -16.67
C GLN A 491 -20.68 -19.06 -16.96
N LEU A 492 -19.48 -18.46 -16.96
CA LEU A 492 -19.25 -17.05 -17.28
C LEU A 492 -19.58 -16.76 -18.75
N GLU A 493 -19.20 -17.64 -19.67
CA GLU A 493 -19.52 -17.54 -21.10
C GLU A 493 -21.04 -17.62 -21.33
N ALA A 494 -21.71 -18.58 -20.69
CA ALA A 494 -23.18 -18.68 -20.74
C ALA A 494 -23.87 -17.43 -20.18
N ALA A 495 -23.27 -16.79 -19.17
CA ALA A 495 -23.72 -15.51 -18.62
C ALA A 495 -23.25 -14.28 -19.43
N LYS A 496 -22.51 -14.47 -20.52
CA LYS A 496 -21.93 -13.41 -21.38
C LYS A 496 -21.03 -12.43 -20.62
N LEU A 497 -20.30 -12.94 -19.63
CA LEU A 497 -19.40 -12.16 -18.81
C LEU A 497 -17.97 -12.19 -19.40
N PRO A 498 -17.28 -11.03 -19.52
CA PRO A 498 -15.97 -10.95 -20.17
C PRO A 498 -14.89 -11.79 -19.47
N GLN A 499 -15.05 -12.07 -18.18
CA GLN A 499 -14.14 -12.87 -17.36
C GLN A 499 -14.04 -14.35 -17.78
N ALA A 500 -14.90 -14.81 -18.70
CA ALA A 500 -14.80 -16.16 -19.26
C ALA A 500 -13.41 -16.43 -19.87
N LYS A 501 -12.81 -15.43 -20.54
CA LYS A 501 -11.47 -15.55 -21.14
C LYS A 501 -10.39 -15.72 -20.08
N ASP A 502 -10.46 -14.97 -18.99
CA ASP A 502 -9.51 -15.03 -17.89
C ASP A 502 -9.60 -16.40 -17.19
N ALA A 503 -10.82 -16.93 -17.02
CA ALA A 503 -11.03 -18.28 -16.50
C ALA A 503 -10.45 -19.36 -17.43
N THR A 504 -10.59 -19.23 -18.75
CA THR A 504 -9.94 -20.15 -19.71
C THR A 504 -8.41 -20.09 -19.64
N ALA A 505 -7.84 -18.89 -19.54
CA ALA A 505 -6.39 -18.71 -19.40
C ALA A 505 -5.87 -19.34 -18.09
N ALA A 506 -6.58 -19.12 -16.98
CA ALA A 506 -6.23 -19.70 -15.68
C ALA A 506 -6.37 -21.23 -15.66
N ALA A 507 -7.41 -21.79 -16.30
CA ALA A 507 -7.55 -23.24 -16.49
C ALA A 507 -6.36 -23.85 -17.24
N LYS A 508 -5.91 -23.17 -18.31
CA LYS A 508 -4.75 -23.60 -19.09
C LYS A 508 -3.48 -23.55 -18.24
N ALA A 509 -3.23 -22.44 -17.53
CA ALA A 509 -2.05 -22.30 -16.66
C ALA A 509 -1.99 -23.38 -15.57
N ALA A 510 -3.13 -23.70 -14.94
CA ALA A 510 -3.22 -24.77 -13.96
C ALA A 510 -2.97 -26.16 -14.59
N THR A 511 -3.46 -26.40 -15.82
CA THR A 511 -3.18 -27.64 -16.58
C THR A 511 -1.70 -27.77 -16.90
N ASP A 512 -1.06 -26.70 -17.39
CA ASP A 512 0.36 -26.68 -17.72
C ASP A 512 1.21 -26.96 -16.46
N THR A 513 0.82 -26.39 -15.31
CA THR A 513 1.45 -26.65 -14.01
C THR A 513 1.31 -28.12 -13.60
N ALA A 514 0.12 -28.71 -13.75
CA ALA A 514 -0.10 -30.12 -13.43
C ALA A 514 0.76 -31.06 -14.30
N ASN A 515 0.92 -30.74 -15.58
CA ASN A 515 1.72 -31.51 -16.53
C ASN A 515 3.21 -31.43 -16.19
N ALA A 516 3.71 -30.23 -15.87
CA ALA A 516 5.09 -30.03 -15.45
C ALA A 516 5.44 -30.88 -14.21
N LEU A 517 4.61 -30.82 -13.17
CA LEU A 517 4.81 -31.61 -11.95
C LEU A 517 4.71 -33.13 -12.19
N SER A 518 3.88 -33.58 -13.13
CA SER A 518 3.80 -35.00 -13.49
C SER A 518 5.09 -35.47 -14.19
N SER A 519 5.67 -34.62 -15.05
CA SER A 519 6.92 -34.93 -15.75
C SER A 519 8.12 -34.97 -14.81
N GLU A 520 8.18 -34.06 -13.83
CA GLU A 520 9.22 -34.04 -12.80
C GLU A 520 9.18 -35.32 -11.93
N ALA A 521 7.98 -35.69 -11.45
CA ALA A 521 7.81 -36.93 -10.70
C ALA A 521 8.20 -38.20 -11.48
N ALA A 522 7.95 -38.21 -12.80
CA ALA A 522 8.37 -39.31 -13.66
C ALA A 522 9.89 -39.36 -13.88
N ALA A 523 10.54 -38.19 -14.00
CA ALA A 523 11.99 -38.08 -14.12
C ALA A 523 12.71 -38.57 -12.86
N ASP A 524 12.23 -38.17 -11.68
CA ASP A 524 12.78 -38.58 -10.38
C ASP A 524 12.64 -40.10 -10.16
N ALA A 525 11.50 -40.67 -10.53
CA ALA A 525 11.27 -42.12 -10.45
C ALA A 525 12.25 -42.91 -11.35
N THR A 526 12.56 -42.36 -12.53
CA THR A 526 13.49 -42.98 -13.48
C THR A 526 14.94 -42.90 -13.00
N GLN A 527 15.36 -41.76 -12.43
CA GLN A 527 16.70 -41.62 -11.84
C GLN A 527 16.89 -42.52 -10.60
N SER A 528 15.86 -42.65 -9.76
CA SER A 528 15.89 -43.56 -8.60
C SER A 528 15.97 -45.04 -9.02
N ALA A 529 15.38 -45.41 -10.15
CA ALA A 529 15.46 -46.76 -10.70
C ALA A 529 16.81 -47.07 -11.37
N ALA A 530 17.50 -46.08 -11.94
CA ALA A 530 18.80 -46.24 -12.59
C ALA A 530 20.00 -46.21 -11.61
N GLY A 531 19.79 -45.72 -10.38
CA GLY A 531 20.81 -45.69 -9.32
C GLY A 531 20.82 -46.91 -8.38
N LYS A 532 19.96 -47.90 -8.62
CA LYS A 532 19.99 -49.22 -7.97
C LYS A 532 20.54 -50.25 -8.94
#